data_AF-A0A2E7M5N8-F1
#
_entry.id   AF-A0A2E7M5N8-F1
#
_cell.length_a   1.000
_cell.length_b   1.000
_cell.length_c   1.000
_cell.angle_alpha   90.00
_cell.angle_beta   90.00
_cell.angle_gamma   90.00
#
_symmetry.space_group_name_H-M   'P 1'
#
loop_
_entity.id
_entity.type
_entity.pdbx_description
1 polymer ?
#
loop_
_entity_poly.entity_id
_entity_poly.type
_entity_poly.pdbx_seq_one_letter_code
_entity_poly.pdbx_strand_id
1 'polypeptide(L)'
;MHPSLVCRASRLFVQLAVASLFVSSLGCQDSEGGLAASLTAVVTADPVQVYLGDVVRFDGGESTDTHGIAARFSDTVIDGFAFDFGDGSTLDSEVFYAEHVYAEAGEFSATLTVWEGDTSHEDSVTVVVRHPPPSIVEVDVSGDDVAVIGEWIELVGRAFRAENLPEVRFDAVVATQVEFQSEFLIRVQVPPMTASGWSDLAVDFPDDIEGDGQFQIWVARYALATDAWRGAVYLVEFGDDDQYWSRTQTLEVDNAAVVRVSGDGSFALVGDARYTATLEPSVTVVNLTADWQPVVTAELDGLGYGPLFDIAIARDIPRAVVTDATGFVVLDLTDPANPVRVGDREAYDFGDMAPTAIALSPDGARLAVLSTFNDRVRFYSITDTGPIYESWSVDVGPGTQDLAVFDDANTLAVLGGGGEGAIPPDFGLDNTSLTVVDMAASIPSNLHGTGAFLDFSGSAPVPIDLAVGATGRSYVSSLDSNFGDVLDAFGDLATDPFDIGAWQDVVESIMELGFGSVIQASGALDGALFMEQSLFSSFGFQAGLDVRYDEHLYVATVLGLGTTLEIFTDDDWINLSLDIDYGVAVGNLLTGGVEVFDMYTEPVVSFNDGVWNLNFDPLTALLLPPYAFGDVAIQP
;
A
#
# COMPACT_ATOMS: atom_id res chain seq x y z
N MET A 1 38.39 -40.41 -24.92
CA MET A 1 37.83 -39.11 -24.52
C MET A 1 36.33 -39.30 -24.36
N HIS A 2 35.84 -39.19 -23.11
CA HIS A 2 34.42 -39.14 -22.71
C HIS A 2 33.73 -37.86 -23.23
N PRO A 3 32.38 -37.70 -23.23
CA PRO A 3 31.36 -37.98 -22.17
C PRO A 3 30.12 -38.77 -22.70
N SER A 4 29.27 -39.50 -21.95
CA SER A 4 28.58 -39.44 -20.64
C SER A 4 27.32 -38.56 -20.59
N LEU A 5 26.15 -39.21 -20.55
CA LEU A 5 24.92 -38.74 -19.93
C LEU A 5 24.19 -39.94 -19.31
N VAL A 6 23.75 -39.77 -18.06
CA VAL A 6 23.18 -40.78 -17.15
C VAL A 6 21.76 -40.33 -16.80
N CYS A 7 20.80 -41.25 -16.76
CA CYS A 7 19.74 -41.22 -15.74
C CYS A 7 19.20 -42.63 -15.43
N ARG A 8 18.77 -42.81 -14.18
CA ARG A 8 18.74 -44.02 -13.37
C ARG A 8 17.43 -44.81 -13.45
N ALA A 9 17.54 -46.09 -13.09
CA ALA A 9 16.52 -47.13 -13.12
C ALA A 9 15.74 -47.29 -11.81
N SER A 10 14.47 -47.67 -11.95
CA SER A 10 13.59 -48.29 -10.97
C SER A 10 13.83 -49.80 -10.88
N ARG A 11 13.78 -50.38 -9.68
CA ARG A 11 13.74 -51.85 -9.47
C ARG A 11 12.91 -52.22 -8.24
N LEU A 12 11.78 -52.87 -8.52
CA LEU A 12 11.01 -53.73 -7.63
C LEU A 12 11.63 -55.13 -7.70
N PHE A 13 12.03 -55.70 -6.57
CA PHE A 13 12.56 -57.07 -6.48
C PHE A 13 11.58 -57.94 -5.68
N VAL A 14 10.94 -58.88 -6.36
CA VAL A 14 10.32 -60.07 -5.79
C VAL A 14 11.40 -61.16 -5.77
N GLN A 15 11.68 -61.76 -4.61
CA GLN A 15 12.49 -62.98 -4.52
C GLN A 15 11.66 -64.11 -3.89
N LEU A 16 11.31 -65.07 -4.75
CA LEU A 16 11.01 -66.45 -4.42
C LEU A 16 12.25 -67.10 -3.80
N ALA A 17 12.11 -67.77 -2.65
CA ALA A 17 13.07 -68.73 -2.15
C ALA A 17 12.39 -70.06 -1.83
N VAL A 18 12.88 -71.10 -2.49
CA VAL A 18 12.53 -72.52 -2.38
C VAL A 18 13.06 -73.06 -1.05
N ALA A 19 12.24 -73.82 -0.30
CA ALA A 19 12.74 -74.68 0.77
C ALA A 19 12.02 -76.04 0.76
N SER A 20 12.85 -77.08 0.86
CA SER A 20 12.60 -78.46 0.50
C SER A 20 11.61 -79.21 1.38
N LEU A 21 10.85 -80.08 0.70
CA LEU A 21 10.08 -81.18 1.26
C LEU A 21 11.04 -82.21 1.90
N PHE A 22 11.01 -82.35 3.23
CA PHE A 22 11.51 -83.53 3.93
C PHE A 22 10.37 -84.12 4.76
N VAL A 23 9.79 -85.21 4.24
CA VAL A 23 8.87 -86.07 4.99
C VAL A 23 9.73 -86.94 5.90
N SER A 24 9.83 -86.56 7.16
CA SER A 24 10.27 -87.43 8.25
C SER A 24 9.08 -87.75 9.12
N SER A 25 8.58 -88.98 9.02
CA SER A 25 7.71 -89.59 10.01
C SER A 25 8.46 -89.71 11.34
N LEU A 26 8.16 -88.84 12.29
CA LEU A 26 8.50 -88.99 13.70
C LEU A 26 7.19 -88.83 14.48
N GLY A 27 6.90 -89.85 15.29
CA GLY A 27 5.62 -90.02 15.95
C GLY A 27 5.29 -88.89 16.93
N CYS A 28 4.02 -88.80 17.27
CA CYS A 28 3.57 -88.10 18.46
C CYS A 28 4.31 -88.70 19.66
N GLN A 29 5.30 -87.97 20.17
CA GLN A 29 5.67 -88.06 21.57
C GLN A 29 4.99 -86.89 22.25
N ASP A 30 4.06 -87.20 23.16
CA ASP A 30 3.80 -86.36 24.31
C ASP A 30 5.13 -86.25 25.07
N SER A 31 5.91 -85.23 24.74
CA SER A 31 6.80 -84.64 25.70
C SER A 31 5.96 -83.65 26.49
N GLU A 32 5.51 -84.08 27.68
CA GLU A 32 5.25 -83.19 28.82
C GLU A 32 6.56 -82.50 29.26
N GLY A 33 7.20 -81.81 28.33
CA GLY A 33 8.22 -80.83 28.58
C GLY A 33 7.55 -79.50 28.35
N GLY A 34 6.93 -78.97 29.40
CA GLY A 34 6.36 -77.62 29.39
C GLY A 34 7.43 -76.64 28.91
N LEU A 35 7.31 -76.21 27.66
CA LEU A 35 7.74 -74.88 27.31
C LEU A 35 6.84 -74.00 28.16
N ALA A 36 7.39 -73.38 29.19
CA ALA A 36 6.70 -72.33 29.92
C ALA A 36 6.48 -71.21 28.91
N ALA A 37 5.37 -71.27 28.19
CA ALA A 37 4.89 -70.12 27.46
C ALA A 37 4.46 -69.09 28.52
N SER A 38 4.95 -67.88 28.38
CA SER A 38 4.57 -66.76 29.22
C SER A 38 3.52 -65.95 28.49
N LEU A 39 2.55 -65.45 29.24
CA LEU A 39 1.68 -64.38 28.77
C LEU A 39 2.55 -63.27 28.17
N THR A 40 2.30 -62.93 26.91
CA THR A 40 3.08 -61.93 26.17
C THR A 40 2.11 -61.00 25.46
N ALA A 41 2.19 -59.71 25.77
CA ALA A 41 1.48 -58.67 25.02
C ALA A 41 2.21 -58.40 23.70
N VAL A 42 1.45 -58.23 22.62
CA VAL A 42 1.93 -57.72 21.34
C VAL A 42 0.87 -56.77 20.82
N VAL A 43 1.21 -55.50 20.63
CA VAL A 43 0.28 -54.49 20.08
C VAL A 43 0.78 -53.94 18.76
N THR A 44 -0.14 -53.79 17.82
CA THR A 44 0.09 -53.07 16.56
C THR A 44 -0.97 -51.99 16.38
N ALA A 45 -0.60 -50.88 15.75
CA ALA A 45 -1.53 -49.84 15.34
C ALA A 45 -1.52 -49.72 13.80
N ASP A 46 -2.69 -49.50 13.21
CA ASP A 46 -2.84 -49.26 11.77
C ASP A 46 -3.91 -48.18 11.53
N PRO A 47 -3.54 -47.00 11.00
CA PRO A 47 -2.19 -46.52 10.67
C PRO A 47 -1.38 -46.07 11.91
N VAL A 48 -0.05 -45.98 11.80
CA VAL A 48 0.83 -45.38 12.84
C VAL A 48 1.10 -43.88 12.64
N GLN A 49 0.70 -43.34 11.49
CA GLN A 49 0.75 -41.91 11.17
C GLN A 49 -0.61 -41.50 10.63
N VAL A 50 -1.27 -40.58 11.32
CA VAL A 50 -2.64 -40.15 11.01
C VAL A 50 -2.82 -38.65 11.21
N TYR A 51 -3.91 -38.09 10.72
CA TYR A 51 -4.31 -36.72 11.05
C TYR A 51 -5.31 -36.71 12.21
N LEU A 52 -5.44 -35.55 12.87
CA LEU A 52 -6.47 -35.31 13.87
C LEU A 52 -7.86 -35.72 13.34
N GLY A 53 -8.60 -36.47 14.16
CA GLY A 53 -9.94 -36.96 13.81
C GLY A 53 -9.96 -38.31 13.06
N ASP A 54 -8.81 -38.79 12.57
CA ASP A 54 -8.72 -40.13 11.98
C ASP A 54 -8.85 -41.23 13.04
N VAL A 55 -9.46 -42.35 12.63
CA VAL A 55 -9.58 -43.54 13.48
C VAL A 55 -8.32 -44.38 13.36
N VAL A 56 -7.67 -44.67 14.49
CA VAL A 56 -6.56 -45.61 14.59
C VAL A 56 -7.07 -46.92 15.17
N ARG A 57 -6.76 -48.03 14.49
CA ARG A 57 -7.08 -49.37 14.98
C ARG A 57 -5.88 -49.98 15.70
N PHE A 58 -6.06 -50.33 16.97
CA PHE A 58 -5.11 -51.10 17.76
C PHE A 58 -5.50 -52.58 17.75
N ASP A 59 -4.56 -53.45 17.42
CA ASP A 59 -4.74 -54.90 17.36
C ASP A 59 -3.70 -55.59 18.26
N GLY A 60 -4.22 -56.24 19.30
CA GLY A 60 -3.52 -57.08 20.27
C GLY A 60 -3.58 -58.58 19.94
N GLY A 61 -4.08 -58.96 18.77
CA GLY A 61 -4.45 -60.33 18.42
C GLY A 61 -3.27 -61.31 18.29
N GLU A 62 -2.03 -60.82 18.24
CA GLU A 62 -0.80 -61.61 18.29
C GLU A 62 -0.26 -61.78 19.72
N SER A 63 -0.91 -61.17 20.73
CA SER A 63 -0.61 -61.44 22.14
C SER A 63 -0.87 -62.91 22.46
N THR A 64 -0.01 -63.57 23.22
CA THR A 64 -0.15 -65.00 23.54
C THR A 64 -0.53 -65.22 24.99
N ASP A 65 -1.42 -66.16 25.26
CA ASP A 65 -1.76 -66.62 26.62
C ASP A 65 -0.60 -67.39 27.30
N THR A 66 -0.81 -67.87 28.52
CA THR A 66 0.15 -68.71 29.26
C THR A 66 0.42 -70.08 28.63
N HIS A 67 -0.30 -70.45 27.57
CA HIS A 67 -0.04 -71.64 26.76
C HIS A 67 0.65 -71.31 25.42
N GLY A 68 0.92 -70.03 25.16
CA GLY A 68 1.62 -69.56 23.96
C GLY A 68 0.73 -69.50 22.73
N ILE A 69 -0.59 -69.52 22.89
CA ILE A 69 -1.55 -69.44 21.80
C ILE A 69 -1.94 -67.97 21.62
N ALA A 70 -1.83 -67.46 20.39
CA ALA A 70 -2.19 -66.08 20.06
C ALA A 70 -3.68 -65.82 20.32
N ALA A 71 -4.02 -64.63 20.80
CA ALA A 71 -5.36 -64.22 21.21
C ALA A 71 -6.41 -64.43 20.11
N ARG A 72 -6.05 -64.24 18.84
CA ARG A 72 -6.92 -64.49 17.67
C ARG A 72 -7.28 -65.97 17.45
N PHE A 73 -6.54 -66.90 18.04
CA PHE A 73 -6.72 -68.35 17.93
C PHE A 73 -6.93 -69.06 19.27
N SER A 74 -6.80 -68.35 20.40
CA SER A 74 -6.85 -68.94 21.74
C SER A 74 -8.28 -69.36 22.10
N ASP A 75 -8.43 -70.63 22.50
CA ASP A 75 -9.63 -71.17 23.13
C ASP A 75 -9.55 -71.13 24.66
N THR A 76 -8.36 -70.83 25.20
CA THR A 76 -8.03 -70.64 26.63
C THR A 76 -8.06 -69.18 27.09
N VAL A 77 -8.40 -68.24 26.20
CA VAL A 77 -8.73 -66.80 26.36
C VAL A 77 -7.96 -66.06 27.46
N ILE A 78 -7.05 -65.18 27.02
CA ILE A 78 -6.59 -64.03 27.82
C ILE A 78 -7.80 -63.35 28.48
N ASP A 79 -7.79 -63.21 29.81
CA ASP A 79 -8.95 -62.77 30.60
C ASP A 79 -9.39 -61.34 30.24
N GLY A 80 -8.47 -60.49 29.75
CA GLY A 80 -8.83 -59.19 29.21
C GLY A 80 -7.66 -58.39 28.64
N PHE A 81 -8.03 -57.29 27.98
CA PHE A 81 -7.14 -56.34 27.32
C PHE A 81 -7.45 -54.94 27.88
N ALA A 82 -6.42 -54.21 28.29
CA ALA A 82 -6.54 -52.79 28.67
C ALA A 82 -5.64 -51.97 27.76
N PHE A 83 -6.26 -51.09 26.98
CA PHE A 83 -5.58 -50.14 26.11
C PHE A 83 -5.45 -48.81 26.85
N ASP A 84 -4.22 -48.30 27.00
CA ASP A 84 -3.93 -46.90 27.30
C ASP A 84 -3.44 -46.26 26.02
N PHE A 85 -4.14 -45.25 25.52
CA PHE A 85 -3.80 -44.65 24.22
C PHE A 85 -2.68 -43.61 24.31
N GLY A 86 -2.22 -43.28 25.53
CA GLY A 86 -1.15 -42.32 25.78
C GLY A 86 -1.59 -40.85 25.81
N ASP A 87 -2.86 -40.56 25.51
CA ASP A 87 -3.49 -39.22 25.59
C ASP A 87 -4.28 -38.99 26.90
N GLY A 88 -4.15 -39.93 27.84
CA GLY A 88 -4.90 -39.95 29.10
C GLY A 88 -6.24 -40.69 29.02
N SER A 89 -6.65 -41.15 27.84
CA SER A 89 -7.80 -42.04 27.68
C SER A 89 -7.38 -43.52 27.74
N THR A 90 -8.26 -44.34 28.31
CA THR A 90 -8.05 -45.79 28.47
C THR A 90 -9.32 -46.55 28.11
N LEU A 91 -9.17 -47.80 27.68
CA LEU A 91 -10.27 -48.70 27.34
C LEU A 91 -9.97 -50.13 27.79
N ASP A 92 -10.78 -50.64 28.72
CA ASP A 92 -10.83 -52.07 29.04
C ASP A 92 -11.75 -52.79 28.04
N SER A 93 -11.29 -53.92 27.52
CA SER A 93 -11.94 -54.68 26.46
C SER A 93 -11.78 -56.19 26.65
N GLU A 94 -12.83 -56.94 26.35
CA GLU A 94 -12.78 -58.41 26.26
C GLU A 94 -12.35 -58.88 24.84
N VAL A 95 -12.29 -57.95 23.88
CA VAL A 95 -11.80 -58.23 22.52
C VAL A 95 -10.40 -57.67 22.32
N PHE A 96 -9.59 -58.39 21.54
CA PHE A 96 -8.18 -58.08 21.30
C PHE A 96 -7.94 -56.84 20.43
N TYR A 97 -8.94 -56.03 20.12
CA TYR A 97 -8.78 -54.82 19.30
C TYR A 97 -9.57 -53.64 19.85
N ALA A 98 -9.08 -52.43 19.56
CA ALA A 98 -9.72 -51.17 19.91
C ALA A 98 -9.61 -50.18 18.74
N GLU A 99 -10.56 -49.26 18.66
CA GLU A 99 -10.49 -48.10 17.76
C GLU A 99 -10.44 -46.84 18.61
N HIS A 100 -9.58 -45.89 18.24
CA HIS A 100 -9.40 -44.64 18.97
C HIS A 100 -9.23 -43.47 18.03
N VAL A 101 -9.66 -42.29 18.48
CA VAL A 101 -9.50 -41.02 17.77
C VAL A 101 -8.84 -40.05 18.74
N TYR A 102 -7.66 -39.56 18.37
CA TYR A 102 -6.92 -38.58 19.17
C TYR A 102 -7.50 -37.18 18.99
N ALA A 103 -7.68 -36.47 20.11
CA ALA A 103 -8.21 -35.11 20.13
C ALA A 103 -7.13 -34.03 19.90
N GLU A 104 -5.85 -34.37 20.13
CA GLU A 104 -4.71 -33.46 20.03
C GLU A 104 -3.64 -34.05 19.09
N ALA A 105 -2.91 -33.18 18.38
CA ALA A 105 -1.76 -33.60 17.59
C ALA A 105 -0.57 -33.87 18.51
N GLY A 106 0.27 -34.85 18.16
CA GLY A 106 1.42 -35.24 18.96
C GLY A 106 1.88 -36.66 18.71
N GLU A 107 2.92 -37.06 19.44
CA GLU A 107 3.38 -38.45 19.49
C GLU A 107 2.80 -39.12 20.74
N PHE A 108 2.02 -40.17 20.54
CA PHE A 108 1.37 -40.91 21.62
C PHE A 108 1.93 -42.31 21.71
N SER A 109 2.35 -42.70 22.91
CA SER A 109 2.80 -44.06 23.20
C SER A 109 1.64 -44.87 23.73
N ALA A 110 0.93 -45.58 22.86
CA ALA A 110 -0.18 -46.43 23.26
C ALA A 110 0.34 -47.75 23.84
N THR A 111 -0.13 -48.11 25.03
CA THR A 111 0.26 -49.31 25.75
C THR A 111 -0.90 -50.29 25.84
N LEU A 112 -0.67 -51.54 25.46
CA LEU A 112 -1.59 -52.64 25.69
C LEU A 112 -1.13 -53.44 26.90
N THR A 113 -1.99 -53.58 27.89
CA THR A 113 -1.84 -54.53 28.99
C THR A 113 -2.76 -55.73 28.78
N VAL A 114 -2.22 -56.94 28.79
CA VAL A 114 -3.00 -58.18 28.80
C VAL A 114 -2.86 -58.87 30.15
N TRP A 115 -3.88 -59.57 30.63
CA TRP A 115 -3.81 -60.38 31.85
C TRP A 115 -4.48 -61.74 31.72
N GLU A 116 -3.98 -62.70 32.49
CA GLU A 116 -4.55 -64.03 32.68
C GLU A 116 -4.31 -64.45 34.14
N GLY A 117 -5.38 -64.58 34.91
CA GLY A 117 -5.33 -64.74 36.37
C GLY A 117 -4.56 -63.60 37.04
N ASP A 118 -3.50 -63.95 37.76
CA ASP A 118 -2.63 -63.00 38.47
C ASP A 118 -1.42 -62.53 37.63
N THR A 119 -1.32 -62.93 36.35
CA THR A 119 -0.20 -62.60 35.46
C THR A 119 -0.61 -61.49 34.51
N SER A 120 0.23 -60.47 34.32
CA SER A 120 0.05 -59.44 33.30
C SER A 120 1.33 -59.21 32.48
N HIS A 121 1.16 -58.71 31.26
CA HIS A 121 2.26 -58.28 30.40
C HIS A 121 1.83 -57.04 29.61
N GLU A 122 2.80 -56.17 29.28
CA GLU A 122 2.56 -54.93 28.54
C GLU A 122 3.43 -54.86 27.28
N ASP A 123 2.91 -54.22 26.24
CA ASP A 123 3.66 -53.84 25.04
C ASP A 123 3.18 -52.46 24.58
N SER A 124 3.97 -51.74 23.77
CA SER A 124 3.63 -50.38 23.35
C SER A 124 3.95 -50.10 21.89
N VAL A 125 3.12 -49.26 21.26
CA VAL A 125 3.29 -48.77 19.91
C VAL A 125 3.15 -47.24 19.89
N THR A 126 4.03 -46.58 19.15
CA THR A 126 3.96 -45.11 18.97
C THR A 126 3.07 -44.78 17.78
N VAL A 127 2.10 -43.90 18.00
CA VAL A 127 1.26 -43.29 16.96
C VAL A 127 1.60 -41.81 16.87
N VAL A 128 1.84 -41.33 15.65
CA VAL A 128 2.09 -39.91 15.38
C VAL A 128 0.83 -39.31 14.77
N VAL A 129 0.24 -38.35 15.47
CA VAL A 129 -0.96 -37.63 15.03
C VAL A 129 -0.53 -36.24 14.61
N ARG A 130 -0.84 -35.84 13.38
CA ARG A 130 -0.54 -34.52 12.83
C ARG A 130 -1.81 -33.71 12.64
N HIS A 131 -1.68 -32.39 12.49
CA HIS A 131 -2.78 -31.60 11.97
C HIS A 131 -2.98 -31.94 10.48
N PRO A 132 -4.23 -31.96 9.97
CA PRO A 132 -4.46 -32.05 8.54
C PRO A 132 -3.76 -30.88 7.84
N PRO A 133 -3.19 -31.09 6.64
CA PRO A 133 -2.56 -30.01 5.89
C PRO A 133 -3.62 -28.95 5.57
N PRO A 134 -3.27 -27.65 5.65
CA PRO A 134 -4.15 -26.59 5.21
C PRO A 134 -4.45 -26.74 3.72
N SER A 135 -5.61 -26.26 3.28
CA SER A 135 -5.95 -26.23 1.86
C SER A 135 -6.71 -24.97 1.53
N ILE A 136 -6.28 -24.28 0.48
CA ILE A 136 -6.98 -23.10 -0.04
C ILE A 136 -8.00 -23.58 -1.08
N VAL A 137 -9.24 -23.15 -0.93
CA VAL A 137 -10.36 -23.47 -1.82
C VAL A 137 -10.58 -22.33 -2.80
N GLU A 138 -10.53 -21.08 -2.31
CA GLU A 138 -10.87 -19.88 -3.06
C GLU A 138 -10.10 -18.69 -2.51
N VAL A 139 -9.81 -17.74 -3.40
CA VAL A 139 -9.32 -16.40 -3.07
C VAL A 139 -10.45 -15.47 -3.44
N ASP A 140 -11.01 -14.81 -2.44
CA ASP A 140 -12.10 -13.85 -2.59
C ASP A 140 -11.52 -12.43 -2.47
N VAL A 141 -11.58 -11.70 -3.57
CA VAL A 141 -11.06 -10.34 -3.75
C VAL A 141 -12.20 -9.31 -3.83
N SER A 142 -13.28 -9.54 -3.08
CA SER A 142 -14.49 -8.71 -3.02
C SER A 142 -15.47 -8.88 -4.20
N GLY A 143 -16.56 -8.10 -4.17
CA GLY A 143 -17.71 -8.27 -5.06
C GLY A 143 -17.50 -7.86 -6.52
N ASP A 144 -16.37 -7.25 -6.86
CA ASP A 144 -16.02 -6.79 -8.22
C ASP A 144 -14.90 -7.61 -8.88
N ASP A 145 -14.44 -8.68 -8.23
CA ASP A 145 -13.33 -9.55 -8.66
C ASP A 145 -11.99 -8.79 -8.85
N VAL A 146 -11.82 -7.63 -8.18
CA VAL A 146 -10.63 -6.78 -8.25
C VAL A 146 -10.11 -6.48 -6.85
N ALA A 147 -8.87 -6.88 -6.59
CA ALA A 147 -8.18 -6.45 -5.37
C ALA A 147 -7.65 -5.02 -5.57
N VAL A 148 -7.64 -4.20 -4.52
CA VAL A 148 -7.05 -2.85 -4.53
C VAL A 148 -5.87 -2.80 -3.55
N ILE A 149 -4.86 -1.97 -3.84
CA ILE A 149 -3.79 -1.68 -2.88
C ILE A 149 -4.38 -1.28 -1.51
N GLY A 150 -3.93 -1.95 -0.44
CA GLY A 150 -4.42 -1.74 0.92
C GLY A 150 -5.71 -2.49 1.27
N GLU A 151 -6.34 -3.18 0.32
CA GLU A 151 -7.54 -3.96 0.56
C GLU A 151 -7.24 -5.23 1.36
N TRP A 152 -8.18 -5.62 2.22
CA TRP A 152 -8.15 -6.93 2.86
C TRP A 152 -8.92 -7.97 2.03
N ILE A 153 -8.19 -8.88 1.39
CA ILE A 153 -8.77 -10.01 0.66
C ILE A 153 -8.88 -11.25 1.54
N GLU A 154 -9.73 -12.20 1.14
CA GLU A 154 -10.05 -13.39 1.90
C GLU A 154 -9.48 -14.66 1.23
N LEU A 155 -8.69 -15.42 1.99
CA LEU A 155 -8.27 -16.77 1.62
C LEU A 155 -9.22 -17.76 2.30
N VAL A 156 -10.12 -18.36 1.52
CA VAL A 156 -11.10 -19.32 2.01
C VAL A 156 -10.55 -20.73 1.85
N GLY A 157 -10.65 -21.53 2.91
CA GLY A 157 -10.03 -22.84 2.92
C GLY A 157 -10.46 -23.74 4.08
N ARG A 158 -9.54 -24.61 4.49
CA ARG A 158 -9.73 -25.56 5.58
C ARG A 158 -8.42 -25.75 6.34
N ALA A 159 -8.55 -26.17 7.61
CA ALA A 159 -7.44 -26.52 8.48
C ALA A 159 -6.41 -25.41 8.71
N PHE A 160 -6.82 -24.14 8.56
CA PHE A 160 -5.99 -23.00 8.93
C PHE A 160 -5.82 -22.92 10.45
N ARG A 161 -4.68 -22.40 10.89
CA ARG A 161 -4.31 -22.29 12.30
C ARG A 161 -3.55 -20.99 12.55
N ALA A 162 -3.79 -20.35 13.69
CA ALA A 162 -3.12 -19.11 14.05
C ALA A 162 -1.60 -19.28 14.20
N GLU A 163 -1.17 -20.46 14.66
CA GLU A 163 0.23 -20.83 14.83
C GLU A 163 0.94 -21.26 13.54
N ASN A 164 0.21 -21.45 12.44
CA ASN A 164 0.74 -21.87 11.14
C ASN A 164 0.12 -21.03 10.01
N LEU A 165 0.23 -19.71 10.13
CA LEU A 165 -0.16 -18.79 9.07
C LEU A 165 0.84 -18.87 7.90
N PRO A 166 0.36 -18.78 6.66
CA PRO A 166 1.22 -18.84 5.50
C PRO A 166 1.97 -17.51 5.30
N GLU A 167 3.12 -17.59 4.64
CA GLU A 167 3.69 -16.43 3.95
C GLU A 167 2.92 -16.21 2.65
N VAL A 168 2.36 -15.02 2.47
CA VAL A 168 1.63 -14.65 1.26
C VAL A 168 2.45 -13.63 0.47
N ARG A 169 2.57 -13.84 -0.84
CA ARG A 169 3.30 -12.97 -1.75
C ARG A 169 2.44 -12.59 -2.95
N PHE A 170 2.48 -11.31 -3.30
CA PHE A 170 1.94 -10.75 -4.54
C PHE A 170 3.14 -10.48 -5.44
N ASP A 171 3.35 -11.37 -6.42
CA ASP A 171 4.58 -11.47 -7.20
C ASP A 171 5.83 -11.61 -6.31
N ALA A 172 6.64 -10.55 -6.24
CA ALA A 172 7.84 -10.48 -5.42
C ALA A 172 7.62 -9.80 -4.06
N VAL A 173 6.43 -9.26 -3.80
CA VAL A 173 6.11 -8.45 -2.62
C VAL A 173 5.46 -9.31 -1.55
N VAL A 174 6.07 -9.37 -0.36
CA VAL A 174 5.55 -10.12 0.78
C VAL A 174 4.45 -9.32 1.48
N ALA A 175 3.31 -9.94 1.74
CA ALA A 175 2.27 -9.37 2.60
C ALA A 175 2.65 -9.52 4.07
N THR A 176 2.83 -8.38 4.73
CA THR A 176 3.18 -8.31 6.16
C THR A 176 1.97 -8.44 7.07
N GLN A 177 0.76 -8.23 6.53
CA GLN A 177 -0.50 -8.28 7.25
C GLN A 177 -1.28 -9.52 6.82
N VAL A 178 -1.13 -10.60 7.59
CA VAL A 178 -1.87 -11.85 7.41
C VAL A 178 -2.53 -12.20 8.75
N GLU A 179 -3.86 -12.31 8.74
CA GLU A 179 -4.66 -12.52 9.94
C GLU A 179 -5.43 -13.83 9.90
N PHE A 180 -5.26 -14.64 10.95
CA PHE A 180 -6.12 -15.78 11.19
C PHE A 180 -7.51 -15.32 11.65
N GLN A 181 -8.56 -15.70 10.92
CA GLN A 181 -9.94 -15.47 11.34
C GLN A 181 -10.57 -16.74 11.90
N SER A 182 -10.40 -17.86 11.21
CA SER A 182 -10.91 -19.17 11.62
C SER A 182 -10.18 -20.30 10.88
N GLU A 183 -10.49 -21.54 11.23
CA GLU A 183 -10.00 -22.72 10.49
C GLU A 183 -10.39 -22.75 9.01
N PHE A 184 -11.29 -21.86 8.57
CA PHE A 184 -11.79 -21.75 7.20
C PHE A 184 -11.41 -20.44 6.50
N LEU A 185 -10.84 -19.47 7.22
CA LEU A 185 -10.60 -18.13 6.69
C LEU A 185 -9.33 -17.50 7.25
N ILE A 186 -8.49 -17.02 6.33
CA ILE A 186 -7.39 -16.10 6.60
C ILE A 186 -7.66 -14.83 5.81
N ARG A 187 -7.37 -13.67 6.39
CA ARG A 187 -7.40 -12.38 5.68
C ARG A 187 -5.99 -11.92 5.42
N VAL A 188 -5.76 -11.34 4.24
CA VAL A 188 -4.46 -10.79 3.88
C VAL A 188 -4.65 -9.41 3.27
N GLN A 189 -3.87 -8.43 3.73
CA GLN A 189 -3.90 -7.09 3.15
C GLN A 189 -3.02 -7.08 1.90
N VAL A 190 -3.53 -6.54 0.80
CA VAL A 190 -2.77 -6.30 -0.44
C VAL A 190 -1.64 -5.32 -0.12
N PRO A 191 -0.38 -5.71 -0.31
CA PRO A 191 0.76 -4.88 0.07
C PRO A 191 0.79 -3.56 -0.70
N PRO A 192 1.22 -2.45 -0.05
CA PRO A 192 1.31 -1.13 -0.69
C PRO A 192 2.13 -1.13 -1.98
N MET A 193 3.29 -1.80 -1.97
CA MET A 193 4.23 -1.83 -3.10
C MET A 193 3.88 -2.86 -4.20
N THR A 194 2.67 -3.44 -4.18
CA THR A 194 2.24 -4.38 -5.21
C THR A 194 2.03 -3.64 -6.53
N ALA A 195 2.54 -4.17 -7.65
CA ALA A 195 2.30 -3.59 -8.96
C ALA A 195 0.82 -3.74 -9.33
N SER A 196 0.26 -2.77 -10.07
CA SER A 196 -1.10 -2.93 -10.60
C SER A 196 -1.10 -3.86 -11.83
N GLY A 197 -2.24 -4.53 -12.06
CA GLY A 197 -2.39 -5.53 -13.11
C GLY A 197 -2.57 -6.94 -12.58
N TRP A 198 -2.24 -7.92 -13.43
CA TRP A 198 -2.24 -9.32 -13.01
C TRP A 198 -1.06 -9.60 -12.08
N SER A 199 -1.35 -10.05 -10.86
CA SER A 199 -0.36 -10.45 -9.87
C SER A 199 -0.44 -11.94 -9.56
N ASP A 200 0.72 -12.60 -9.50
CA ASP A 200 0.86 -13.98 -9.04
C ASP A 200 0.79 -14.00 -7.49
N LEU A 201 -0.33 -14.47 -6.95
CA LEU A 201 -0.51 -14.66 -5.51
C LEU A 201 0.00 -16.03 -5.08
N ALA A 202 1.17 -16.07 -4.44
CA ALA A 202 1.75 -17.27 -3.87
C ALA A 202 1.46 -17.35 -2.36
N VAL A 203 1.03 -18.53 -1.90
CA VAL A 203 0.76 -18.81 -0.49
C VAL A 203 1.59 -20.02 -0.08
N ASP A 204 2.48 -19.86 0.90
CA ASP A 204 3.44 -20.88 1.35
C ASP A 204 3.26 -21.14 2.86
N PHE A 205 2.89 -22.37 3.22
CA PHE A 205 2.70 -22.76 4.62
C PHE A 205 4.01 -23.32 5.20
N PRO A 206 4.54 -22.76 6.31
CA PRO A 206 5.87 -23.09 6.84
C PRO A 206 6.18 -24.60 7.03
N ASP A 207 5.17 -25.38 7.44
CA ASP A 207 5.33 -26.80 7.78
C ASP A 207 4.61 -27.77 6.82
N ASP A 208 3.90 -27.26 5.80
CA ASP A 208 2.96 -28.05 5.00
C ASP A 208 2.95 -27.64 3.51
N ILE A 209 3.95 -28.10 2.75
CA ILE A 209 4.05 -27.85 1.30
C ILE A 209 2.85 -28.35 0.48
N GLU A 210 2.03 -29.23 1.06
CA GLU A 210 0.80 -29.72 0.42
C GLU A 210 -0.33 -28.67 0.45
N GLY A 211 -0.23 -27.69 1.34
CA GLY A 211 -1.16 -26.57 1.46
C GLY A 211 -0.79 -25.34 0.65
N ASP A 212 0.39 -25.33 0.03
CA ASP A 212 0.85 -24.21 -0.79
C ASP A 212 -0.08 -23.98 -1.99
N GLY A 213 -0.29 -22.72 -2.32
CA GLY A 213 -1.18 -22.29 -3.39
C GLY A 213 -0.53 -21.26 -4.30
N GLN A 214 -0.93 -21.28 -5.57
CA GLN A 214 -0.64 -20.21 -6.53
C GLN A 214 -1.93 -19.83 -7.24
N PHE A 215 -2.24 -18.53 -7.21
CA PHE A 215 -3.43 -17.94 -7.80
C PHE A 215 -3.03 -16.74 -8.65
N GLN A 216 -3.92 -16.35 -9.54
CA GLN A 216 -3.76 -15.12 -10.32
C GLN A 216 -4.91 -14.20 -9.95
N ILE A 217 -4.61 -12.98 -9.55
CA ILE A 217 -5.60 -11.98 -9.18
C ILE A 217 -5.30 -10.68 -9.92
N TRP A 218 -6.34 -9.87 -10.11
CA TRP A 218 -6.19 -8.52 -10.63
C TRP A 218 -6.04 -7.54 -9.47
N VAL A 219 -4.99 -6.73 -9.50
CA VAL A 219 -4.72 -5.68 -8.51
C VAL A 219 -4.87 -4.31 -9.17
N ALA A 220 -5.81 -3.50 -8.71
CA ALA A 220 -5.99 -2.13 -9.13
C ALA A 220 -5.26 -1.15 -8.22
N ARG A 221 -4.93 -0.01 -8.81
CA ARG A 221 -4.32 1.14 -8.14
C ARG A 221 -5.02 2.40 -8.60
N TYR A 222 -5.11 3.38 -7.71
CA TYR A 222 -5.75 4.66 -7.95
C TYR A 222 -4.78 5.81 -7.68
N ALA A 223 -4.89 6.84 -8.51
CA ALA A 223 -4.49 8.19 -8.19
C ALA A 223 -5.70 9.11 -8.15
N LEU A 224 -5.61 10.15 -7.33
CA LEU A 224 -6.64 11.14 -7.11
C LEU A 224 -6.07 12.48 -7.55
N ALA A 225 -6.88 13.27 -8.26
CA ALA A 225 -6.55 14.64 -8.60
C ALA A 225 -7.73 15.54 -8.29
N THR A 226 -7.50 16.54 -7.48
CA THR A 226 -8.55 17.45 -7.04
C THR A 226 -8.77 18.56 -8.07
N ASP A 227 -9.99 19.11 -8.13
CA ASP A 227 -10.34 20.34 -8.85
C ASP A 227 -11.17 21.20 -7.89
N ALA A 228 -10.48 22.14 -7.25
CA ALA A 228 -11.05 23.02 -6.24
C ALA A 228 -12.13 23.94 -6.81
N TRP A 229 -12.05 24.25 -8.10
CA TRP A 229 -12.99 25.14 -8.74
C TRP A 229 -14.34 24.46 -9.00
N ARG A 230 -14.32 23.19 -9.40
CA ARG A 230 -15.54 22.42 -9.67
C ARG A 230 -16.05 21.63 -8.47
N GLY A 231 -15.23 21.45 -7.43
CA GLY A 231 -15.57 20.59 -6.31
C GLY A 231 -15.61 19.13 -6.73
N ALA A 232 -14.56 18.71 -7.44
CA ALA A 232 -14.45 17.36 -7.97
C ALA A 232 -13.11 16.73 -7.57
N VAL A 233 -13.12 15.41 -7.42
CA VAL A 233 -11.90 14.61 -7.37
C VAL A 233 -11.96 13.62 -8.51
N TYR A 234 -11.02 13.73 -9.42
CA TYR A 234 -10.86 12.80 -10.52
C TYR A 234 -10.05 11.58 -10.06
N LEU A 235 -10.54 10.40 -10.42
CA LEU A 235 -9.94 9.12 -10.11
C LEU A 235 -9.27 8.59 -11.37
N VAL A 236 -7.98 8.28 -11.28
CA VAL A 236 -7.20 7.64 -12.33
C VAL A 236 -6.91 6.22 -11.88
N GLU A 237 -7.52 5.25 -12.55
CA GLU A 237 -7.29 3.82 -12.33
C GLU A 237 -6.12 3.32 -13.19
N PHE A 238 -5.26 2.51 -12.61
CA PHE A 238 -4.09 1.92 -13.24
C PHE A 238 -4.31 0.46 -13.59
N GLY A 239 -3.83 0.06 -14.78
CA GLY A 239 -4.01 -1.27 -15.35
C GLY A 239 -2.74 -2.14 -15.35
N ASP A 240 -2.60 -3.00 -16.35
CA ASP A 240 -1.55 -4.05 -16.43
C ASP A 240 -0.13 -3.46 -16.46
N ASP A 241 0.76 -3.89 -15.56
CA ASP A 241 2.12 -3.35 -15.41
C ASP A 241 2.16 -1.82 -15.17
N ASP A 242 1.18 -1.28 -14.44
CA ASP A 242 0.96 0.16 -14.30
C ASP A 242 0.77 0.88 -15.66
N GLN A 243 0.40 0.15 -16.74
CA GLN A 243 0.01 0.76 -18.00
C GLN A 243 -1.35 1.40 -17.87
N TYR A 244 -1.47 2.56 -18.49
CA TYR A 244 -2.62 3.42 -18.31
C TYR A 244 -3.84 2.88 -19.06
N TRP A 245 -4.89 2.56 -18.32
CA TRP A 245 -6.25 2.50 -18.84
C TRP A 245 -7.07 3.46 -18.01
N SER A 246 -6.99 4.76 -18.33
CA SER A 246 -7.76 5.75 -17.60
C SER A 246 -9.25 5.49 -17.81
N ARG A 247 -9.88 4.84 -16.84
CA ARG A 247 -11.28 5.09 -16.58
C ARG A 247 -11.32 6.28 -15.65
N THR A 248 -11.33 7.48 -16.22
CA THR A 248 -11.50 8.69 -15.41
C THR A 248 -12.89 8.68 -14.82
N GLN A 249 -12.96 8.52 -13.51
CA GLN A 249 -14.20 8.64 -12.75
C GLN A 249 -14.12 9.93 -11.93
N THR A 250 -15.26 10.41 -11.46
CA THR A 250 -15.30 11.64 -10.66
C THR A 250 -16.07 11.37 -9.38
N LEU A 251 -15.49 11.78 -8.27
CA LEU A 251 -16.12 11.88 -6.97
C LEU A 251 -16.48 13.35 -6.73
N GLU A 252 -17.73 13.62 -6.39
CA GLU A 252 -18.15 14.97 -6.00
C GLU A 252 -17.71 15.23 -4.56
N VAL A 253 -16.77 16.17 -4.39
CA VAL A 253 -16.27 16.61 -3.08
C VAL A 253 -16.14 18.13 -3.12
N ASP A 254 -16.98 18.81 -2.34
CA ASP A 254 -17.11 20.27 -2.40
C ASP A 254 -15.78 21.00 -2.14
N ASN A 255 -15.33 21.79 -3.12
CA ASN A 255 -14.08 22.57 -3.07
C ASN A 255 -12.83 21.73 -2.75
N ALA A 256 -12.78 20.48 -3.19
CA ALA A 256 -11.62 19.60 -3.03
C ALA A 256 -10.34 20.26 -3.55
N ALA A 257 -9.35 20.47 -2.68
CA ALA A 257 -8.16 21.22 -3.03
C ALA A 257 -6.85 20.54 -2.67
N VAL A 258 -6.83 19.79 -1.57
CA VAL A 258 -5.67 19.04 -1.08
C VAL A 258 -6.06 17.58 -0.99
N VAL A 259 -5.17 16.68 -1.38
CA VAL A 259 -5.40 15.24 -1.26
C VAL A 259 -4.14 14.51 -0.81
N ARG A 260 -4.33 13.55 0.10
CA ARG A 260 -3.27 12.61 0.51
C ARG A 260 -3.82 11.21 0.64
N VAL A 261 -3.04 10.23 0.22
CA VAL A 261 -3.35 8.80 0.36
C VAL A 261 -2.63 8.22 1.57
N SER A 262 -3.26 7.26 2.25
CA SER A 262 -2.67 6.55 3.38
C SER A 262 -1.47 5.70 2.94
N GLY A 263 -0.50 5.49 3.83
CA GLY A 263 0.70 4.71 3.51
C GLY A 263 0.45 3.22 3.23
N ASP A 264 -0.70 2.69 3.68
CA ASP A 264 -1.17 1.36 3.29
C ASP A 264 -1.99 1.34 1.98
N GLY A 265 -2.33 2.52 1.46
CA GLY A 265 -3.14 2.71 0.26
C GLY A 265 -4.65 2.56 0.48
N SER A 266 -5.13 2.23 1.67
CA SER A 266 -6.54 1.86 1.87
C SER A 266 -7.54 3.04 1.81
N PHE A 267 -7.10 4.26 2.10
CA PHE A 267 -7.97 5.44 2.07
C PHE A 267 -7.22 6.71 1.66
N ALA A 268 -7.97 7.76 1.34
CA ALA A 268 -7.46 9.11 1.13
C ALA A 268 -8.20 10.13 1.98
N LEU A 269 -7.51 11.23 2.31
CA LEU A 269 -8.11 12.43 2.88
C LEU A 269 -8.13 13.52 1.82
N VAL A 270 -9.29 14.14 1.62
CA VAL A 270 -9.48 15.27 0.70
C VAL A 270 -9.93 16.47 1.51
N GLY A 271 -9.12 17.52 1.52
CA GLY A 271 -9.41 18.77 2.22
C GLY A 271 -10.13 19.76 1.32
N ASP A 272 -11.08 20.50 1.89
CA ASP A 272 -11.71 21.62 1.20
C ASP A 272 -10.89 22.93 1.32
N ALA A 273 -10.86 23.73 0.24
CA ALA A 273 -10.24 25.07 0.26
C ALA A 273 -11.29 26.19 0.32
N ARG A 274 -12.29 26.07 1.22
CA ARG A 274 -13.30 27.12 1.39
C ARG A 274 -12.65 28.42 1.91
N TYR A 275 -12.30 29.32 0.99
CA TYR A 275 -11.60 30.60 1.27
C TYR A 275 -12.48 31.69 1.90
N THR A 276 -13.54 31.31 2.59
CA THR A 276 -14.27 32.22 3.48
C THR A 276 -13.76 32.01 4.89
N ALA A 277 -13.01 32.98 5.41
CA ALA A 277 -12.48 33.01 6.78
C ALA A 277 -13.54 32.84 7.91
N THR A 278 -14.82 32.74 7.55
CA THR A 278 -15.95 32.56 8.47
C THR A 278 -16.58 31.17 8.42
N LEU A 279 -16.20 30.31 7.48
CA LEU A 279 -16.69 28.94 7.41
C LEU A 279 -15.63 27.98 7.97
N GLU A 280 -16.12 26.94 8.64
CA GLU A 280 -15.28 25.84 9.12
C GLU A 280 -14.95 24.94 7.92
N PRO A 281 -13.68 24.55 7.75
CA PRO A 281 -13.29 23.61 6.71
C PRO A 281 -13.78 22.20 7.04
N SER A 282 -13.89 21.37 6.01
CA SER A 282 -14.12 19.93 6.16
C SER A 282 -13.03 19.10 5.48
N VAL A 283 -12.78 17.92 6.06
CA VAL A 283 -11.96 16.87 5.44
C VAL A 283 -12.86 15.68 5.13
N THR A 284 -12.87 15.28 3.86
CA THR A 284 -13.58 14.11 3.39
C THR A 284 -12.66 12.89 3.42
N VAL A 285 -13.13 11.78 3.98
CA VAL A 285 -12.44 10.48 3.92
C VAL A 285 -12.99 9.69 2.75
N VAL A 286 -12.11 9.25 1.87
CA VAL A 286 -12.42 8.41 0.71
C VAL A 286 -11.85 7.02 0.96
N ASN A 287 -12.70 6.01 1.02
CA ASN A 287 -12.26 4.61 1.01
C ASN A 287 -11.87 4.24 -0.42
N LEU A 288 -10.60 3.87 -0.62
CA LEU A 288 -10.07 3.48 -1.93
C LEU A 288 -10.29 2.00 -2.23
N THR A 289 -10.56 1.18 -1.22
CA THR A 289 -10.73 -0.28 -1.33
C THR A 289 -12.20 -0.70 -1.34
N ALA A 290 -13.11 0.23 -1.66
CA ALA A 290 -14.51 -0.12 -1.80
C ALA A 290 -14.74 -0.81 -3.15
N ASP A 291 -15.55 -1.86 -3.14
CA ASP A 291 -15.93 -2.57 -4.36
C ASP A 291 -16.43 -1.59 -5.44
N TRP A 292 -16.06 -1.87 -6.68
CA TRP A 292 -16.40 -1.18 -7.93
C TRP A 292 -15.72 0.16 -8.16
N GLN A 293 -15.52 0.97 -7.11
CA GLN A 293 -14.86 2.28 -7.18
C GLN A 293 -14.64 2.88 -5.78
N PRO A 294 -13.67 3.79 -5.63
CA PRO A 294 -13.54 4.62 -4.42
C PRO A 294 -14.83 5.34 -4.02
N VAL A 295 -15.10 5.42 -2.71
CA VAL A 295 -16.31 6.06 -2.16
C VAL A 295 -16.02 6.94 -0.95
N VAL A 296 -16.78 8.02 -0.79
CA VAL A 296 -16.78 8.81 0.45
C VAL A 296 -17.36 7.98 1.59
N THR A 297 -16.63 7.86 2.70
CA THR A 297 -17.06 7.11 3.90
C THR A 297 -17.33 8.00 5.10
N ALA A 298 -16.66 9.14 5.21
CA ALA A 298 -16.84 10.09 6.30
C ALA A 298 -16.53 11.53 5.86
N GLU A 299 -17.07 12.49 6.59
CA GLU A 299 -16.73 13.91 6.50
C GLU A 299 -16.47 14.43 7.91
N LEU A 300 -15.36 15.14 8.08
CA LEU A 300 -14.92 15.72 9.34
C LEU A 300 -15.06 17.23 9.28
N ASP A 301 -16.04 17.74 10.02
CA ASP A 301 -16.26 19.17 10.19
C ASP A 301 -15.53 19.71 11.43
N GLY A 302 -15.39 21.04 11.50
CA GLY A 302 -14.91 21.72 12.70
C GLY A 302 -13.42 21.49 12.99
N LEU A 303 -12.63 21.27 11.95
CA LEU A 303 -11.19 21.05 12.04
C LEU A 303 -10.36 22.34 12.11
N GLY A 304 -11.01 23.51 12.13
CA GLY A 304 -10.29 24.78 12.12
C GLY A 304 -11.14 25.99 11.80
N TYR A 305 -10.47 27.09 11.45
CA TYR A 305 -11.05 28.36 11.03
C TYR A 305 -10.46 28.81 9.68
N GLY A 306 -11.27 28.81 8.63
CA GLY A 306 -10.85 29.21 7.29
C GLY A 306 -10.42 28.04 6.40
N PRO A 307 -9.72 28.31 5.29
CA PRO A 307 -9.36 27.27 4.32
C PRO A 307 -8.32 26.31 4.91
N LEU A 308 -8.39 25.04 4.52
CA LEU A 308 -7.28 24.11 4.71
C LEU A 308 -6.15 24.48 3.75
N PHE A 309 -4.94 24.41 4.27
CA PHE A 309 -3.75 24.60 3.45
C PHE A 309 -3.11 23.29 3.05
N ASP A 310 -3.05 22.33 3.96
CA ASP A 310 -2.35 21.08 3.70
C ASP A 310 -2.80 19.95 4.66
N ILE A 311 -2.56 18.72 4.23
CA ILE A 311 -2.79 17.48 4.95
C ILE A 311 -1.49 16.67 4.88
N ALA A 312 -1.10 16.04 5.98
CA ALA A 312 -0.01 15.08 6.00
C ALA A 312 -0.47 13.78 6.69
N ILE A 313 -0.27 12.64 6.05
CA ILE A 313 -0.56 11.31 6.61
C ILE A 313 0.76 10.60 6.89
N ALA A 314 0.88 9.99 8.08
CA ALA A 314 2.04 9.17 8.42
C ALA A 314 1.98 7.87 7.61
N ARG A 315 3.10 7.47 7.00
CA ARG A 315 3.18 6.28 6.16
C ARG A 315 2.98 4.99 6.96
N ASP A 316 3.60 4.89 8.13
CA ASP A 316 3.74 3.63 8.86
C ASP A 316 2.66 3.42 9.93
N ILE A 317 1.89 4.47 10.26
CA ILE A 317 0.80 4.43 11.24
C ILE A 317 -0.41 5.25 10.78
N PRO A 318 -1.64 4.89 11.18
CA PRO A 318 -2.85 5.61 10.77
C PRO A 318 -3.01 6.91 11.57
N ARG A 319 -2.19 7.92 11.24
CA ARG A 319 -2.20 9.24 11.87
C ARG A 319 -2.10 10.31 10.80
N ALA A 320 -2.87 11.37 10.94
CA ALA A 320 -2.76 12.54 10.07
C ALA A 320 -2.66 13.83 10.86
N VAL A 321 -2.14 14.86 10.18
CA VAL A 321 -2.20 16.25 10.61
C VAL A 321 -2.88 17.03 9.49
N VAL A 322 -3.80 17.90 9.88
CA VAL A 322 -4.53 18.80 8.98
C VAL A 322 -4.23 20.22 9.44
N THR A 323 -3.88 21.11 8.53
CA THR A 323 -3.48 22.48 8.87
C THR A 323 -4.36 23.53 8.19
N ASP A 324 -4.61 24.61 8.92
CA ASP A 324 -5.28 25.82 8.44
C ASP A 324 -4.43 27.06 8.74
N ALA A 325 -4.98 28.25 8.47
CA ALA A 325 -4.31 29.53 8.70
C ALA A 325 -3.98 29.85 10.17
N THR A 326 -4.65 29.19 11.10
CA THR A 326 -4.52 29.43 12.54
C THR A 326 -3.67 28.37 13.23
N GLY A 327 -3.48 27.20 12.64
CA GLY A 327 -2.90 26.09 13.34
C GLY A 327 -3.08 24.76 12.65
N PHE A 328 -3.02 23.70 13.44
CA PHE A 328 -3.21 22.34 12.95
C PHE A 328 -3.93 21.45 13.96
N VAL A 329 -4.56 20.40 13.44
CA VAL A 329 -5.23 19.34 14.19
C VAL A 329 -4.55 18.01 13.90
N VAL A 330 -4.36 17.19 14.93
CA VAL A 330 -3.84 15.83 14.83
C VAL A 330 -5.00 14.84 14.93
N LEU A 331 -5.07 13.92 13.98
CA LEU A 331 -6.10 12.91 13.83
C LEU A 331 -5.52 11.50 14.01
N ASP A 332 -6.24 10.67 14.76
CA ASP A 332 -6.10 9.22 14.77
C ASP A 332 -7.08 8.61 13.76
N LEU A 333 -6.53 7.81 12.85
CA LEU A 333 -7.22 7.19 11.71
C LEU A 333 -7.29 5.67 11.86
N THR A 334 -7.12 5.11 13.07
CA THR A 334 -7.23 3.66 13.30
C THR A 334 -8.58 3.10 12.83
N ASP A 335 -9.63 3.93 12.89
CA ASP A 335 -10.89 3.72 12.19
C ASP A 335 -11.12 4.91 11.24
N PRO A 336 -10.74 4.80 9.95
CA PRO A 336 -10.88 5.90 8.98
C PRO A 336 -12.35 6.32 8.76
N ALA A 337 -13.31 5.44 9.03
CA ALA A 337 -14.73 5.80 8.95
C ALA A 337 -15.19 6.64 10.14
N ASN A 338 -14.42 6.67 11.24
CA ASN A 338 -14.69 7.48 12.42
C ASN A 338 -13.40 8.13 12.98
N PRO A 339 -12.72 9.03 12.24
CA PRO A 339 -11.46 9.58 12.72
C PRO A 339 -11.63 10.40 14.00
N VAL A 340 -10.60 10.37 14.85
CA VAL A 340 -10.65 10.98 16.18
C VAL A 340 -9.59 12.07 16.30
N ARG A 341 -10.01 13.28 16.73
CA ARG A 341 -9.07 14.35 17.12
C ARG A 341 -8.35 13.95 18.41
N VAL A 342 -7.02 13.80 18.32
CA VAL A 342 -6.16 13.47 19.47
C VAL A 342 -5.46 14.69 20.06
N GLY A 343 -5.34 15.77 19.29
CA GLY A 343 -4.79 17.02 19.76
C GLY A 343 -4.82 18.09 18.67
N ASP A 344 -4.41 19.29 19.04
CA ASP A 344 -4.37 20.44 18.15
C ASP A 344 -3.43 21.51 18.68
N ARG A 345 -3.12 22.47 17.83
CA ARG A 345 -2.38 23.67 18.18
C ARG A 345 -2.95 24.85 17.43
N GLU A 346 -3.72 25.69 18.12
CA GLU A 346 -4.15 26.99 17.62
C GLU A 346 -3.11 28.08 17.99
N ALA A 347 -2.76 28.92 17.02
CA ALA A 347 -2.01 30.15 17.17
C ALA A 347 -2.94 31.36 16.91
N TYR A 348 -3.02 32.26 17.89
CA TYR A 348 -3.94 33.40 17.85
C TYR A 348 -3.30 34.69 17.29
N ASP A 349 -2.02 34.65 16.94
CA ASP A 349 -1.27 35.78 16.38
C ASP A 349 -0.62 35.33 15.07
N PHE A 350 -0.88 36.04 13.97
CA PHE A 350 -0.23 35.79 12.67
C PHE A 350 1.30 35.91 12.75
N GLY A 351 1.83 36.59 13.76
CA GLY A 351 3.27 36.60 14.06
C GLY A 351 3.80 35.34 14.78
N ASP A 352 2.92 34.50 15.34
CA ASP A 352 3.26 33.25 16.04
C ASP A 352 3.30 32.07 15.05
N MET A 353 2.23 31.83 14.28
CA MET A 353 2.18 30.76 13.29
C MET A 353 1.13 31.06 12.23
N ALA A 354 1.48 30.86 10.97
CA ALA A 354 0.59 30.90 9.82
C ALA A 354 1.01 29.75 8.90
N PRO A 355 0.57 28.53 9.21
CA PRO A 355 0.95 27.33 8.49
C PRO A 355 0.55 27.41 7.02
N THR A 356 1.41 26.93 6.13
CA THR A 356 1.08 26.81 4.70
C THR A 356 1.38 25.44 4.11
N ALA A 357 2.31 24.71 4.72
CA ALA A 357 2.60 23.32 4.39
C ALA A 357 3.06 22.60 5.67
N ILE A 358 2.81 21.31 5.70
CA ILE A 358 3.18 20.41 6.80
C ILE A 358 3.74 19.11 6.27
N ALA A 359 4.66 18.51 7.02
CA ALA A 359 5.08 17.14 6.75
C ALA A 359 5.26 16.39 8.04
N LEU A 360 4.78 15.17 8.02
CA LEU A 360 4.74 14.27 9.14
C LEU A 360 5.72 13.13 8.87
N SER A 361 6.60 12.82 9.82
CA SER A 361 7.51 11.69 9.69
C SER A 361 6.73 10.38 9.42
N PRO A 362 7.31 9.41 8.69
CA PRO A 362 6.69 8.11 8.42
C PRO A 362 6.11 7.40 9.65
N ASP A 363 6.78 7.49 10.80
CA ASP A 363 6.34 6.93 12.09
C ASP A 363 5.27 7.78 12.82
N GLY A 364 4.90 8.93 12.25
CA GLY A 364 3.93 9.87 12.79
C GLY A 364 4.36 10.59 14.07
N ALA A 365 5.64 10.53 14.45
CA ALA A 365 6.13 11.05 15.72
C ALA A 365 6.62 12.51 15.66
N ARG A 366 7.02 13.02 14.49
CA ARG A 366 7.58 14.37 14.34
C ARG A 366 6.91 15.11 13.18
N LEU A 367 6.42 16.30 13.46
CA LEU A 367 5.75 17.19 12.52
C LEU A 367 6.62 18.41 12.24
N ALA A 368 6.85 18.70 10.97
CA ALA A 368 7.39 19.95 10.47
C ALA A 368 6.23 20.85 10.01
N VAL A 369 6.24 22.12 10.43
CA VAL A 369 5.24 23.12 10.05
C VAL A 369 5.96 24.32 9.45
N LEU A 370 5.73 24.57 8.16
CA LEU A 370 6.24 25.76 7.47
C LEU A 370 5.33 26.95 7.72
N SER A 371 5.95 28.10 7.95
CA SER A 371 5.27 29.36 8.22
C SER A 371 5.77 30.43 7.27
N THR A 372 4.94 30.82 6.29
CA THR A 372 5.30 31.75 5.20
C THR A 372 5.62 33.15 5.67
N PHE A 373 4.95 33.66 6.70
CA PHE A 373 5.16 35.04 7.16
C PHE A 373 6.53 35.27 7.82
N ASN A 374 7.28 34.21 8.12
CA ASN A 374 8.57 34.33 8.79
C ASN A 374 9.64 33.37 8.28
N ASP A 375 9.43 32.73 7.12
CA ASP A 375 10.45 31.96 6.40
C ASP A 375 11.09 30.86 7.24
N ARG A 376 10.27 30.17 8.05
CA ARG A 376 10.73 29.20 9.05
C ARG A 376 9.92 27.92 9.05
N VAL A 377 10.64 26.82 9.25
CA VAL A 377 10.05 25.54 9.65
C VAL A 377 10.15 25.37 11.17
N ARG A 378 9.02 25.04 11.79
CA ARG A 378 8.91 24.70 13.22
C ARG A 378 8.69 23.20 13.38
N PHE A 379 9.16 22.66 14.50
CA PHE A 379 9.08 21.23 14.78
C PHE A 379 8.25 20.94 16.02
N TYR A 380 7.42 19.92 15.92
CA TYR A 380 6.58 19.40 16.99
C TYR A 380 6.77 17.91 17.14
N SER A 381 6.89 17.44 18.38
CA SER A 381 6.75 16.01 18.68
C SER A 381 5.26 15.70 18.86
N ILE A 382 4.77 14.67 18.18
CA ILE A 382 3.37 14.23 18.28
C ILE A 382 3.28 13.06 19.25
N THR A 383 2.60 13.29 20.36
CA THR A 383 2.41 12.30 21.43
C THR A 383 0.95 11.89 21.52
N ASP A 384 0.67 10.81 22.25
CA ASP A 384 -0.70 10.37 22.54
C ASP A 384 -1.52 11.42 23.32
N THR A 385 -0.85 12.40 23.93
CA THR A 385 -1.48 13.53 24.64
C THR A 385 -1.58 14.80 23.82
N GLY A 386 -1.20 14.74 22.54
CA GLY A 386 -1.20 15.87 21.62
C GLY A 386 0.20 16.37 21.23
N PRO A 387 0.26 17.45 20.43
CA PRO A 387 1.51 18.01 19.92
C PRO A 387 2.30 18.78 20.99
N ILE A 388 3.63 18.64 20.98
CA ILE A 388 4.55 19.37 21.87
C ILE A 388 5.52 20.15 21.00
N TYR A 389 5.53 21.49 21.13
CA TYR A 389 6.49 22.33 20.42
C TYR A 389 7.91 22.08 20.92
N GLU A 390 8.83 21.77 20.00
CA GLU A 390 10.20 21.39 20.36
C GLU A 390 11.10 22.60 20.66
N SER A 391 10.57 23.83 20.60
CA SER A 391 11.29 25.09 20.87
C SER A 391 12.42 25.43 19.90
N TRP A 392 12.41 24.81 18.71
CA TRP A 392 13.36 25.07 17.63
C TRP A 392 12.62 25.53 16.37
N SER A 393 13.32 26.31 15.55
CA SER A 393 12.90 26.66 14.20
C SER A 393 14.13 26.78 13.30
N VAL A 394 13.99 26.41 12.03
CA VAL A 394 15.05 26.54 11.02
C VAL A 394 14.63 27.62 10.03
N ASP A 395 15.49 28.61 9.80
CA ASP A 395 15.30 29.59 8.73
C ASP A 395 15.52 28.90 7.37
N VAL A 396 14.53 28.97 6.49
CA VAL A 396 14.48 28.23 5.22
C VAL A 396 14.45 29.14 3.98
N GLY A 397 14.52 30.45 4.20
CA GLY A 397 14.65 31.44 3.13
C GLY A 397 13.31 32.06 2.73
N PRO A 398 13.36 33.23 2.07
CA PRO A 398 12.17 33.99 1.69
C PRO A 398 11.31 33.26 0.67
N GLY A 399 9.98 33.41 0.80
CA GLY A 399 9.04 32.89 -0.20
C GLY A 399 8.99 31.37 -0.24
N THR A 400 9.09 30.74 0.92
CA THR A 400 8.92 29.28 1.06
C THR A 400 7.46 28.89 0.87
N GLN A 401 7.22 27.78 0.17
CA GLN A 401 5.88 27.42 -0.30
C GLN A 401 5.46 26.04 0.17
N ASP A 402 6.37 25.07 0.04
CA ASP A 402 6.05 23.67 0.27
C ASP A 402 7.21 22.91 0.92
N LEU A 403 6.93 21.74 1.50
CA LEU A 403 7.92 20.88 2.12
C LEU A 403 7.52 19.40 2.08
N ALA A 404 8.51 18.55 1.87
CA ALA A 404 8.31 17.11 1.80
C ALA A 404 9.32 16.37 2.68
N VAL A 405 8.85 15.38 3.42
CA VAL A 405 9.69 14.50 4.24
C VAL A 405 10.24 13.37 3.40
N PHE A 406 11.46 12.95 3.71
CA PHE A 406 12.08 11.79 3.09
C PHE A 406 11.63 10.51 3.81
N ASP A 407 11.66 9.41 3.08
CA ASP A 407 11.36 8.07 3.60
C ASP A 407 12.28 7.62 4.75
N ASP A 408 13.46 8.23 4.86
CA ASP A 408 14.39 7.99 5.97
C ASP A 408 13.93 8.58 7.31
N ALA A 409 12.79 9.29 7.32
CA ALA A 409 12.17 10.00 8.45
C ALA A 409 13.03 11.10 9.09
N ASN A 410 14.21 11.34 8.54
CA ASN A 410 15.28 12.13 9.15
C ASN A 410 15.61 13.37 8.33
N THR A 411 15.16 13.43 7.08
CA THR A 411 15.49 14.50 6.15
C THR A 411 14.21 15.17 5.66
N LEU A 412 14.26 16.50 5.53
CA LEU A 412 13.18 17.33 5.02
C LEU A 412 13.70 18.20 3.88
N ALA A 413 13.00 18.21 2.75
CA ALA A 413 13.19 19.21 1.71
C ALA A 413 12.15 20.32 1.90
N VAL A 414 12.60 21.56 1.72
CA VAL A 414 11.76 22.76 1.82
C VAL A 414 11.97 23.59 0.57
N LEU A 415 10.91 23.82 -0.17
CA LEU A 415 10.89 24.58 -1.40
C LEU A 415 10.58 26.05 -1.11
N GLY A 416 11.33 26.95 -1.74
CA GLY A 416 11.04 28.38 -1.77
C GLY A 416 11.27 29.01 -3.12
N GLY A 417 10.77 30.23 -3.30
CA GLY A 417 10.78 30.95 -4.57
C GLY A 417 9.47 31.54 -5.04
N GLY A 418 8.36 31.27 -4.36
CA GLY A 418 7.02 31.71 -4.75
C GLY A 418 6.23 32.11 -3.52
N GLY A 419 5.50 33.23 -3.59
CA GLY A 419 4.55 33.56 -2.54
C GLY A 419 3.49 32.46 -2.40
N GLU A 420 2.92 32.32 -1.20
CA GLU A 420 1.87 31.36 -0.85
C GLU A 420 0.75 31.31 -1.89
N GLY A 421 0.68 30.25 -2.70
CA GLY A 421 -0.36 30.02 -3.71
C GLY A 421 -0.45 31.07 -4.82
N ALA A 422 0.06 32.28 -4.59
CA ALA A 422 0.03 33.41 -5.46
C ALA A 422 1.40 33.56 -6.08
N ILE A 423 1.38 33.65 -7.41
CA ILE A 423 2.35 34.42 -8.14
C ILE A 423 2.60 35.75 -7.37
N PRO A 424 3.80 35.96 -6.79
CA PRO A 424 4.00 37.07 -5.87
C PRO A 424 3.76 38.41 -6.58
N PRO A 425 3.14 39.40 -5.90
CA PRO A 425 2.85 40.70 -6.50
C PRO A 425 4.10 41.48 -6.91
N ASP A 426 5.27 41.11 -6.38
CA ASP A 426 6.59 41.47 -6.89
C ASP A 426 7.28 40.16 -7.30
N PHE A 427 7.44 39.93 -8.61
CA PHE A 427 8.16 38.81 -9.22
C PHE A 427 9.68 38.90 -8.97
N GLY A 428 10.10 39.00 -7.72
CA GLY A 428 11.50 38.83 -7.34
C GLY A 428 11.91 37.37 -7.56
N LEU A 429 12.03 36.94 -8.82
CA LEU A 429 12.44 35.60 -9.29
C LEU A 429 13.86 35.21 -8.82
N ASP A 430 14.56 36.11 -8.12
CA ASP A 430 15.90 35.93 -7.57
C ASP A 430 15.93 35.05 -6.29
N ASN A 431 14.78 34.56 -5.80
CA ASN A 431 14.65 33.88 -4.49
C ASN A 431 14.19 32.42 -4.56
N THR A 432 14.28 31.76 -5.71
CA THR A 432 13.97 30.32 -5.80
C THR A 432 15.05 29.50 -5.09
N SER A 433 14.66 28.71 -4.09
CA SER A 433 15.57 27.92 -3.27
C SER A 433 15.05 26.54 -2.90
N LEU A 434 15.94 25.54 -2.85
CA LEU A 434 15.69 24.29 -2.12
C LEU A 434 16.55 24.25 -0.86
N THR A 435 15.94 23.98 0.29
CA THR A 435 16.61 23.83 1.59
C THR A 435 16.42 22.42 2.11
N VAL A 436 17.52 21.75 2.51
CA VAL A 436 17.45 20.44 3.17
C VAL A 436 17.70 20.60 4.66
N VAL A 437 16.79 20.07 5.48
CA VAL A 437 16.83 20.13 6.94
C VAL A 437 16.98 18.74 7.53
N ASP A 438 17.91 18.59 8.47
CA ASP A 438 18.02 17.39 9.31
C ASP A 438 16.95 17.43 10.41
N MET A 439 15.92 16.61 10.23
CA MET A 439 14.82 16.32 11.16
C MET A 439 15.15 15.23 12.17
N ALA A 440 16.34 14.63 12.18
CA ALA A 440 16.75 13.68 13.21
C ALA A 440 17.59 14.34 14.31
N ALA A 441 18.26 15.43 13.96
CA ALA A 441 19.12 16.15 14.88
C ALA A 441 18.36 16.60 16.13
N SER A 442 19.06 16.51 17.27
CA SER A 442 18.58 17.04 18.56
C SER A 442 18.26 18.54 18.50
N ILE A 443 18.85 19.25 17.55
CA ILE A 443 18.52 20.61 17.13
C ILE A 443 18.49 20.56 15.60
N PRO A 444 17.31 20.66 14.97
CA PRO A 444 17.21 20.71 13.52
C PRO A 444 18.06 21.84 12.94
N SER A 445 18.68 21.58 11.80
CA SER A 445 19.51 22.56 11.12
C SER A 445 19.47 22.38 9.61
N ASN A 446 19.54 23.50 8.88
CA ASN A 446 19.79 23.50 7.45
C ASN A 446 21.16 22.83 7.20
N LEU A 447 21.16 21.72 6.44
CA LEU A 447 22.34 20.92 6.16
C LEU A 447 23.35 21.65 5.25
N HIS A 448 22.91 22.63 4.47
CA HIS A 448 23.77 23.49 3.66
C HIS A 448 24.40 24.65 4.46
N GLY A 449 23.97 24.83 5.71
CA GLY A 449 24.38 25.91 6.59
C GLY A 449 23.35 27.05 6.66
N THR A 450 23.37 27.79 7.77
CA THR A 450 22.40 28.88 8.02
C THR A 450 22.47 29.94 6.92
N GLY A 451 21.35 30.20 6.25
CA GLY A 451 21.25 31.19 5.17
C GLY A 451 21.87 30.75 3.84
N ALA A 452 22.27 29.47 3.72
CA ALA A 452 22.66 28.88 2.46
C ALA A 452 21.46 28.20 1.81
N PHE A 453 21.22 28.57 0.56
CA PHE A 453 20.06 28.18 -0.23
C PHE A 453 20.53 27.76 -1.62
N LEU A 454 19.89 26.76 -2.19
CA LEU A 454 20.24 26.25 -3.51
C LEU A 454 19.47 27.04 -4.56
N ASP A 455 20.17 27.94 -5.25
CA ASP A 455 19.59 28.82 -6.27
C ASP A 455 19.32 28.07 -7.59
N PHE A 456 18.12 28.24 -8.16
CA PHE A 456 17.73 27.72 -9.46
C PHE A 456 18.09 28.64 -10.64
N SER A 457 18.86 29.71 -10.41
CA SER A 457 19.20 30.72 -11.42
C SER A 457 19.81 30.12 -12.69
N GLY A 458 19.05 30.19 -13.79
CA GLY A 458 19.55 29.96 -15.15
C GLY A 458 18.74 29.04 -16.07
N SER A 459 17.65 28.39 -15.63
CA SER A 459 16.93 27.44 -16.51
C SER A 459 15.41 27.26 -16.38
N ALA A 460 14.73 27.74 -15.33
CA ALA A 460 13.25 27.78 -15.22
C ALA A 460 12.83 28.55 -13.94
N PRO A 461 12.05 29.65 -13.98
CA PRO A 461 11.72 30.44 -12.80
C PRO A 461 10.29 30.16 -12.30
N VAL A 462 10.18 29.98 -10.97
CA VAL A 462 8.97 29.71 -10.17
C VAL A 462 8.68 28.21 -9.99
N PRO A 463 9.25 27.57 -8.94
CA PRO A 463 8.77 26.28 -8.49
C PRO A 463 7.35 26.40 -7.92
N ILE A 464 6.52 25.38 -8.10
CA ILE A 464 5.11 25.37 -7.67
C ILE A 464 4.88 24.34 -6.57
N ASP A 465 5.42 23.13 -6.72
CA ASP A 465 5.17 22.00 -5.82
C ASP A 465 6.39 21.07 -5.69
N LEU A 466 6.45 20.29 -4.61
CA LEU A 466 7.58 19.42 -4.28
C LEU A 466 7.11 18.02 -3.85
N ALA A 467 7.63 17.01 -4.53
CA ALA A 467 7.55 15.61 -4.10
C ALA A 467 8.94 15.05 -3.79
N VAL A 468 8.99 14.03 -2.92
CA VAL A 468 10.23 13.28 -2.62
C VAL A 468 9.97 11.80 -2.81
N GLY A 469 10.80 11.15 -3.62
CA GLY A 469 10.76 9.69 -3.81
C GLY A 469 11.55 8.93 -2.75
N ALA A 470 11.38 7.61 -2.66
CA ALA A 470 12.01 6.80 -1.61
C ALA A 470 13.54 6.73 -1.66
N THR A 471 14.17 7.04 -2.80
CA THR A 471 15.63 7.13 -2.87
C THR A 471 16.17 8.46 -2.32
N GLY A 472 15.28 9.35 -1.89
CA GLY A 472 15.60 10.70 -1.43
C GLY A 472 15.82 11.68 -2.58
N ARG A 473 15.26 11.41 -3.75
CA ARG A 473 15.26 12.37 -4.87
C ARG A 473 14.11 13.35 -4.66
N SER A 474 14.42 14.64 -4.76
CA SER A 474 13.41 15.69 -4.81
C SER A 474 13.01 15.96 -6.25
N TYR A 475 11.71 16.04 -6.45
CA TYR A 475 11.04 16.27 -7.73
C TYR A 475 10.25 17.57 -7.58
N VAL A 476 10.55 18.55 -8.42
CA VAL A 476 9.95 19.89 -8.33
C VAL A 476 9.19 20.17 -9.62
N SER A 477 7.91 20.55 -9.50
CA SER A 477 7.16 21.14 -10.60
C SER A 477 7.51 22.63 -10.71
N SER A 478 7.65 23.14 -11.93
CA SER A 478 8.05 24.53 -12.15
C SER A 478 7.46 25.11 -13.43
N LEU A 479 7.33 26.44 -13.42
CA LEU A 479 7.10 27.24 -14.61
C LEU A 479 8.43 27.49 -15.31
N ASP A 480 8.39 27.54 -16.64
CA ASP A 480 9.57 27.83 -17.44
C ASP A 480 9.78 29.34 -17.61
N SER A 481 10.91 29.72 -18.23
CA SER A 481 11.26 31.13 -18.41
C SER A 481 10.26 31.91 -19.24
N ASN A 482 9.50 31.24 -20.10
CA ASN A 482 8.56 31.87 -21.03
C ASN A 482 7.29 32.30 -20.30
N PHE A 483 7.04 31.83 -19.07
CA PHE A 483 5.97 32.34 -18.21
C PHE A 483 6.13 33.82 -17.86
N GLY A 484 7.37 34.30 -17.75
CA GLY A 484 7.65 35.73 -17.58
C GLY A 484 7.10 36.57 -18.74
N ASP A 485 7.23 36.07 -19.97
CA ASP A 485 6.74 36.75 -21.16
C ASP A 485 5.20 36.79 -21.21
N VAL A 486 4.53 35.72 -20.76
CA VAL A 486 3.05 35.69 -20.62
C VAL A 486 2.56 36.77 -19.65
N LEU A 487 3.27 36.97 -18.54
CA LEU A 487 2.90 37.95 -17.52
C LEU A 487 3.14 39.39 -17.98
N ASP A 488 4.24 39.64 -18.68
CA ASP A 488 4.52 40.94 -19.30
C ASP A 488 3.41 41.28 -20.31
N ALA A 489 3.02 40.30 -21.14
CA ALA A 489 1.94 40.46 -22.10
C ALA A 489 0.58 40.72 -21.42
N PHE A 490 0.28 40.07 -20.28
CA PHE A 490 -0.90 40.42 -19.48
C PHE A 490 -0.83 41.83 -18.87
N GLY A 491 0.35 42.28 -18.45
CA GLY A 491 0.57 43.65 -17.97
C GLY A 491 0.27 44.70 -19.05
N ASP A 492 0.66 44.42 -20.28
CA ASP A 492 0.36 45.26 -21.44
C ASP A 492 -1.14 45.25 -21.76
N LEU A 493 -1.80 44.09 -21.73
CA LEU A 493 -3.26 43.98 -21.93
C LEU A 493 -4.09 44.66 -20.83
N ALA A 494 -3.62 44.62 -19.58
CA ALA A 494 -4.26 45.35 -18.49
C ALA A 494 -4.19 46.87 -18.69
N THR A 495 -3.17 47.35 -19.41
CA THR A 495 -2.96 48.76 -19.73
C THR A 495 -3.71 49.18 -21.00
N ASP A 496 -3.70 48.35 -22.04
CA ASP A 496 -4.46 48.51 -23.28
C ASP A 496 -5.01 47.15 -23.78
N PRO A 497 -6.30 46.85 -23.52
CA PRO A 497 -6.89 45.57 -23.92
C PRO A 497 -7.04 45.42 -25.44
N PHE A 498 -6.80 46.47 -26.23
CA PHE A 498 -6.81 46.42 -27.70
C PHE A 498 -5.42 46.30 -28.32
N ASP A 499 -4.38 46.13 -27.51
CA ASP A 499 -3.03 45.90 -28.03
C ASP A 499 -2.94 44.49 -28.65
N ILE A 500 -3.05 44.44 -29.98
CA ILE A 500 -2.95 43.21 -30.77
C ILE A 500 -1.55 42.59 -30.63
N GLY A 501 -0.51 43.39 -30.39
CA GLY A 501 0.84 42.91 -30.14
C GLY A 501 0.88 42.14 -28.82
N ALA A 502 0.35 42.71 -27.74
CA ALA A 502 0.27 42.02 -26.46
C ALA A 502 -0.58 40.74 -26.52
N TRP A 503 -1.67 40.73 -27.29
CA TRP A 503 -2.43 39.49 -27.55
C TRP A 503 -1.63 38.44 -28.33
N GLN A 504 -0.84 38.87 -29.32
CA GLN A 504 0.05 37.99 -30.06
C GLN A 504 1.16 37.45 -29.16
N ASP A 505 1.73 38.29 -28.30
CA ASP A 505 2.76 37.92 -27.33
C ASP A 505 2.18 36.93 -26.31
N VAL A 506 0.97 37.14 -25.78
CA VAL A 506 0.26 36.15 -24.93
C VAL A 506 0.19 34.80 -25.66
N VAL A 507 -0.26 34.78 -26.92
CA VAL A 507 -0.43 33.53 -27.68
C VAL A 507 0.92 32.89 -28.03
N GLU A 508 1.91 33.66 -28.48
CA GLU A 508 3.26 33.17 -28.81
C GLU A 508 3.98 32.65 -27.57
N SER A 509 3.99 33.42 -26.48
CA SER A 509 4.57 33.01 -25.21
C SER A 509 3.88 31.76 -24.68
N ILE A 510 2.54 31.70 -24.69
CA ILE A 510 1.75 30.51 -24.33
C ILE A 510 2.13 29.29 -25.18
N MET A 511 2.25 29.44 -26.49
CA MET A 511 2.59 28.34 -27.41
C MET A 511 4.06 27.89 -27.26
N GLU A 512 4.92 28.79 -26.80
CA GLU A 512 6.34 28.54 -26.56
C GLU A 512 6.63 28.10 -25.12
N LEU A 513 5.66 28.12 -24.21
CA LEU A 513 5.81 27.62 -22.85
C LEU A 513 6.29 26.14 -22.88
N GLY A 514 7.53 25.95 -22.46
CA GLY A 514 8.23 24.69 -22.35
C GLY A 514 8.10 24.13 -20.94
N PHE A 515 6.97 23.53 -20.62
CA PHE A 515 6.69 22.99 -19.30
C PHE A 515 7.38 21.65 -18.96
N GLY A 516 7.25 21.20 -17.71
CA GLY A 516 7.34 19.77 -17.40
C GLY A 516 8.74 19.23 -17.14
N SER A 517 9.68 20.08 -16.75
CA SER A 517 10.85 19.56 -16.06
C SER A 517 10.46 19.26 -14.63
N VAL A 518 10.01 18.03 -14.37
CA VAL A 518 10.27 17.45 -13.06
C VAL A 518 11.79 17.42 -12.96
N ILE A 519 12.36 18.42 -12.28
CA ILE A 519 13.81 18.49 -12.19
C ILE A 519 14.24 17.61 -11.04
N GLN A 520 14.97 16.55 -11.37
CA GLN A 520 15.69 15.81 -10.36
C GLN A 520 16.77 16.73 -9.80
N ALA A 521 16.59 17.16 -8.55
CA ALA A 521 17.62 17.86 -7.80
C ALA A 521 18.53 16.80 -7.16
N SER A 522 19.79 16.70 -7.60
CA SER A 522 20.80 15.89 -6.92
C SER A 522 22.09 16.67 -6.67
N GLY A 523 22.70 16.49 -5.50
CA GLY A 523 23.90 17.23 -5.12
C GLY A 523 24.44 16.84 -3.76
N ALA A 524 25.72 17.14 -3.55
CA ALA A 524 26.34 16.93 -2.24
C ALA A 524 25.85 18.00 -1.25
N LEU A 525 25.79 17.65 0.04
CA LEU A 525 25.38 18.54 1.13
C LEU A 525 26.27 19.80 1.26
N ASP A 526 27.35 19.91 0.50
CA ASP A 526 28.26 21.06 0.44
C ASP A 526 27.79 22.20 -0.48
N GLY A 527 26.57 22.12 -1.03
CA GLY A 527 25.85 23.28 -1.57
C GLY A 527 25.84 23.42 -3.10
N ALA A 528 26.13 22.34 -3.83
CA ALA A 528 25.94 22.32 -5.28
C ALA A 528 24.93 21.23 -5.67
N LEU A 529 23.72 21.64 -6.08
CA LEU A 529 22.80 20.80 -6.83
C LEU A 529 23.07 20.95 -8.33
N PHE A 530 22.97 19.84 -9.05
CA PHE A 530 22.89 19.86 -10.51
C PHE A 530 21.45 19.58 -10.89
N MET A 531 20.85 20.52 -11.61
CA MET A 531 19.60 20.29 -12.31
C MET A 531 19.88 19.27 -13.42
N GLU A 532 19.29 18.08 -13.31
CA GLU A 532 19.28 17.16 -14.45
C GLU A 532 18.39 17.72 -15.57
N GLN A 533 18.57 17.23 -16.81
CA GLN A 533 17.68 17.65 -17.89
C GLN A 533 16.24 17.30 -17.51
N SER A 534 15.29 18.15 -17.95
CA SER A 534 13.86 17.84 -17.89
C SER A 534 13.63 16.37 -18.20
N LEU A 535 12.99 15.64 -17.28
CA LEU A 535 12.70 14.23 -17.48
C LEU A 535 11.75 14.02 -18.68
N PHE A 536 10.98 15.05 -19.05
CA PHE A 536 9.95 14.97 -20.08
C PHE A 536 9.98 16.15 -21.05
N SER A 537 9.42 15.94 -22.25
CA SER A 537 9.06 17.03 -23.15
C SER A 537 7.89 17.83 -22.57
N SER A 538 7.76 19.10 -22.92
CA SER A 538 6.71 19.98 -22.40
C SER A 538 5.29 19.60 -22.81
N PHE A 539 4.35 19.64 -21.86
CA PHE A 539 2.93 19.32 -22.11
C PHE A 539 1.88 20.09 -21.26
N GLY A 540 2.24 21.09 -20.43
CA GLY A 540 1.28 21.97 -19.73
C GLY A 540 1.73 22.40 -18.31
N PHE A 541 1.00 23.31 -17.67
CA PHE A 541 1.26 23.78 -16.30
C PHE A 541 1.04 22.65 -15.29
N GLN A 542 2.04 22.33 -14.48
CA GLN A 542 1.91 21.35 -13.40
C GLN A 542 1.82 22.03 -12.05
N ALA A 543 0.90 21.59 -11.19
CA ALA A 543 0.69 22.30 -9.94
C ALA A 543 0.48 21.44 -8.71
N GLY A 544 -0.11 20.25 -8.84
CA GLY A 544 0.09 19.15 -7.90
C GLY A 544 1.07 18.15 -8.48
N LEU A 545 1.94 17.58 -7.65
CA LEU A 545 2.90 16.55 -7.99
C LEU A 545 3.00 15.52 -6.87
N ASP A 546 2.83 14.24 -7.22
CA ASP A 546 3.11 13.14 -6.30
C ASP A 546 3.94 12.06 -7.00
N VAL A 547 4.82 11.41 -6.24
CA VAL A 547 5.75 10.39 -6.73
C VAL A 547 5.56 9.13 -5.91
N ARG A 548 5.35 8.01 -6.61
CA ARG A 548 5.17 6.71 -5.97
C ARG A 548 6.39 6.30 -5.15
N TYR A 549 6.20 5.53 -4.08
CA TYR A 549 7.28 5.14 -3.19
C TYR A 549 8.39 4.35 -3.88
N ASP A 550 8.12 3.55 -4.91
CA ASP A 550 9.19 2.86 -5.65
C ASP A 550 9.88 3.71 -6.73
N GLU A 551 9.52 5.00 -6.86
CA GLU A 551 10.02 5.94 -7.88
C GLU A 551 9.85 5.48 -9.33
N HIS A 552 8.90 4.60 -9.61
CA HIS A 552 8.63 4.18 -11.00
C HIS A 552 7.64 5.10 -11.71
N LEU A 553 6.81 5.81 -10.96
CA LEU A 553 5.67 6.56 -11.47
C LEU A 553 5.55 7.91 -10.75
N TYR A 554 5.10 8.93 -11.48
CA TYR A 554 4.62 10.17 -10.89
C TYR A 554 3.25 10.54 -11.49
N VAL A 555 2.51 11.34 -10.74
CA VAL A 555 1.23 11.91 -11.15
C VAL A 555 1.31 13.41 -10.97
N ALA A 556 0.75 14.17 -11.90
CA ALA A 556 0.65 15.61 -11.78
C ALA A 556 -0.67 16.12 -12.34
N THR A 557 -1.26 17.14 -11.72
CA THR A 557 -2.30 17.93 -12.40
C THR A 557 -1.66 18.74 -13.51
N VAL A 558 -2.35 18.87 -14.64
CA VAL A 558 -1.86 19.56 -15.82
C VAL A 558 -2.90 20.55 -16.30
N LEU A 559 -2.48 21.76 -16.63
CA LEU A 559 -3.25 22.64 -17.49
C LEU A 559 -2.54 22.79 -18.85
N GLY A 560 -3.16 22.26 -19.88
CA GLY A 560 -2.83 22.54 -21.27
C GLY A 560 -3.59 23.75 -21.80
N LEU A 561 -3.10 24.30 -22.91
CA LEU A 561 -3.86 25.26 -23.71
C LEU A 561 -4.09 24.62 -25.08
N GLY A 562 -5.35 24.32 -25.37
CA GLY A 562 -5.83 23.76 -26.62
C GLY A 562 -6.23 24.85 -27.60
N THR A 563 -6.10 24.59 -28.90
CA THR A 563 -6.77 25.40 -29.91
C THR A 563 -7.66 24.52 -30.75
N THR A 564 -8.95 24.87 -30.80
CA THR A 564 -9.93 24.12 -31.59
C THR A 564 -10.37 24.97 -32.78
N LEU A 565 -10.22 24.43 -33.99
CA LEU A 565 -10.72 25.04 -35.22
C LEU A 565 -11.75 24.12 -35.86
N GLU A 566 -13.02 24.46 -35.71
CA GLU A 566 -14.12 23.74 -36.36
C GLU A 566 -14.66 24.53 -37.55
N ILE A 567 -14.65 23.88 -38.73
CA ILE A 567 -15.16 24.46 -39.98
C ILE A 567 -16.27 23.56 -40.50
N PHE A 568 -17.51 24.03 -40.43
CA PHE A 568 -18.66 23.33 -41.03
C PHE A 568 -18.96 23.89 -42.43
N THR A 569 -19.35 23.02 -43.37
CA THR A 569 -19.78 23.43 -44.71
C THR A 569 -21.21 22.97 -44.98
N ASP A 570 -22.12 23.95 -45.11
CA ASP A 570 -23.20 24.03 -46.10
C ASP A 570 -24.29 25.05 -45.73
N ASP A 571 -24.23 25.69 -44.55
CA ASP A 571 -24.87 26.99 -44.23
C ASP A 571 -24.44 27.54 -42.83
N ASP A 572 -23.33 27.05 -42.25
CA ASP A 572 -22.91 27.33 -40.87
C ASP A 572 -21.44 27.83 -40.75
N TRP A 573 -21.17 28.32 -39.54
CA TRP A 573 -20.21 29.30 -39.04
C TRP A 573 -18.80 28.73 -38.82
N ILE A 574 -17.81 29.63 -38.74
CA ILE A 574 -16.43 29.30 -38.34
C ILE A 574 -16.37 29.46 -36.82
N ASN A 575 -16.06 28.38 -36.10
CA ASN A 575 -15.73 28.44 -34.68
C ASN A 575 -14.21 28.25 -34.52
N LEU A 576 -13.58 29.26 -33.94
CA LEU A 576 -12.19 29.20 -33.51
C LEU A 576 -12.19 29.42 -32.00
N SER A 577 -11.70 28.44 -31.23
CA SER A 577 -11.52 28.60 -29.79
C SER A 577 -10.07 28.38 -29.35
N LEU A 578 -9.67 29.18 -28.36
CA LEU A 578 -8.54 28.89 -27.48
C LEU A 578 -9.14 28.37 -26.19
N ASP A 579 -8.79 27.15 -25.83
CA ASP A 579 -9.35 26.41 -24.72
C ASP A 579 -8.27 26.17 -23.65
N ILE A 580 -8.66 26.16 -22.37
CA ILE A 580 -7.85 25.61 -21.28
C ILE A 580 -8.26 24.15 -21.10
N ASP A 581 -7.29 23.26 -21.26
CA ASP A 581 -7.45 21.83 -21.02
C ASP A 581 -6.94 21.54 -19.60
N TYR A 582 -7.82 21.10 -18.71
CA TYR A 582 -7.42 20.52 -17.44
C TYR A 582 -7.25 19.01 -17.62
N GLY A 583 -6.17 18.46 -17.10
CA GLY A 583 -5.90 17.05 -17.16
C GLY A 583 -5.05 16.55 -16.01
N VAL A 584 -4.79 15.25 -16.03
CA VAL A 584 -3.75 14.63 -15.20
C VAL A 584 -2.72 14.02 -16.12
N ALA A 585 -1.47 14.37 -15.88
CA ALA A 585 -0.36 13.63 -16.44
C ALA A 585 0.02 12.51 -15.51
N VAL A 586 0.31 11.38 -16.12
CA VAL A 586 0.94 10.27 -15.47
C VAL A 586 2.17 9.90 -16.27
N GLY A 587 3.31 9.83 -15.59
CA GLY A 587 4.54 9.49 -16.28
C GLY A 587 5.36 8.45 -15.57
N ASN A 588 5.98 7.61 -16.38
CA ASN A 588 6.81 6.50 -15.97
C ASN A 588 8.26 6.97 -15.94
N LEU A 589 8.81 7.10 -14.74
CA LEU A 589 10.15 7.64 -14.48
C LEU A 589 11.26 6.72 -15.02
N LEU A 590 10.99 5.42 -15.19
CA LEU A 590 11.95 4.47 -15.75
C LEU A 590 12.11 4.61 -17.28
N THR A 591 11.00 4.83 -17.98
CA THR A 591 10.96 4.87 -19.44
C THR A 591 11.03 6.28 -20.01
N GLY A 592 10.72 7.29 -19.20
CA GLY A 592 10.55 8.68 -19.66
C GLY A 592 9.23 8.92 -20.41
N GLY A 593 8.31 7.95 -20.43
CA GLY A 593 7.00 8.09 -21.08
C GLY A 593 6.04 8.89 -20.21
N VAL A 594 5.25 9.77 -20.82
CA VAL A 594 4.14 10.48 -20.18
C VAL A 594 2.88 10.33 -20.99
N GLU A 595 1.78 10.09 -20.30
CA GLU A 595 0.44 10.17 -20.85
C GLU A 595 -0.33 11.27 -20.14
N VAL A 596 -1.06 12.07 -20.91
CA VAL A 596 -1.90 13.16 -20.39
C VAL A 596 -3.35 12.75 -20.64
N PHE A 597 -4.13 12.77 -19.57
CA PHE A 597 -5.56 12.48 -19.59
C PHE A 597 -6.34 13.77 -19.47
N ASP A 598 -6.96 14.19 -20.57
CA ASP A 598 -7.85 15.33 -20.57
C ASP A 598 -9.06 15.03 -19.66
N MET A 599 -9.24 15.84 -18.63
CA MET A 599 -10.38 15.76 -17.72
C MET A 599 -11.49 16.68 -18.19
N TYR A 600 -11.12 17.87 -18.63
CA TYR A 600 -12.06 18.91 -19.00
C TYR A 600 -11.42 19.98 -19.89
N THR A 601 -12.21 20.57 -20.77
CA THR A 601 -11.76 21.62 -21.70
C THR A 601 -12.71 22.81 -21.63
N GLU A 602 -12.17 24.03 -21.53
CA GLU A 602 -12.98 25.25 -21.41
C GLU A 602 -12.53 26.38 -22.34
N PRO A 603 -13.43 26.93 -23.18
CA PRO A 603 -13.06 28.02 -24.09
C PRO A 603 -12.84 29.34 -23.34
N VAL A 604 -11.63 29.87 -23.46
CA VAL A 604 -11.23 31.20 -22.96
C VAL A 604 -11.50 32.28 -24.00
N VAL A 605 -11.19 31.98 -25.25
CA VAL A 605 -11.49 32.84 -26.40
C VAL A 605 -12.27 32.01 -27.39
N SER A 606 -13.43 32.47 -27.83
CA SER A 606 -14.14 31.84 -28.94
C SER A 606 -14.63 32.87 -29.94
N PHE A 607 -14.45 32.58 -31.23
CA PHE A 607 -15.01 33.36 -32.33
C PHE A 607 -16.23 32.63 -32.87
N ASN A 608 -17.42 33.14 -32.57
CA ASN A 608 -18.69 32.56 -33.00
C ASN A 608 -19.50 33.62 -33.76
N ASP A 609 -19.98 33.28 -34.95
CA ASP A 609 -20.86 34.14 -35.78
C ASP A 609 -20.33 35.57 -36.05
N GLY A 610 -19.01 35.71 -36.24
CA GLY A 610 -18.42 37.03 -36.48
C GLY A 610 -18.17 37.86 -35.21
N VAL A 611 -18.43 37.29 -34.04
CA VAL A 611 -18.27 37.93 -32.73
C VAL A 611 -17.21 37.19 -31.91
N TRP A 612 -16.26 37.95 -31.38
CA TRP A 612 -15.33 37.45 -30.36
C TRP A 612 -16.03 37.42 -29.01
N ASN A 613 -16.04 36.24 -28.39
CA ASN A 613 -16.43 36.04 -27.00
C ASN A 613 -15.16 35.78 -26.20
N LEU A 614 -14.85 36.68 -25.28
CA LEU A 614 -13.75 36.54 -24.34
C LEU A 614 -14.35 36.15 -23.00
N ASN A 615 -14.04 34.95 -22.54
CA ASN A 615 -14.35 34.48 -21.20
C ASN A 615 -13.04 34.41 -20.42
N PHE A 616 -12.77 35.44 -19.63
CA PHE A 616 -11.58 35.46 -18.78
C PHE A 616 -11.82 34.76 -17.44
N ASP A 617 -13.03 34.33 -17.11
CA ASP A 617 -13.31 33.68 -15.83
C ASP A 617 -12.37 32.48 -15.56
N PRO A 618 -12.07 31.58 -16.53
CA PRO A 618 -11.15 30.47 -16.33
C PRO A 618 -9.71 30.94 -16.04
N LEU A 619 -9.26 31.97 -16.76
CA LEU A 619 -7.92 32.53 -16.60
C LEU A 619 -7.78 33.35 -15.32
N THR A 620 -8.86 34.00 -14.89
CA THR A 620 -8.91 34.74 -13.63
C THR A 620 -8.98 33.78 -12.44
N ALA A 621 -9.68 32.65 -12.57
CA ALA A 621 -9.72 31.58 -11.58
C ALA A 621 -8.38 30.81 -11.48
N LEU A 622 -7.62 30.74 -12.57
CA LEU A 622 -6.24 30.24 -12.54
C LEU A 622 -5.31 31.14 -11.71
N LEU A 623 -5.52 32.46 -11.78
CA LEU A 623 -4.66 33.48 -11.19
C LEU A 623 -5.11 33.94 -9.79
N LEU A 624 -6.33 33.59 -9.36
CA LEU A 624 -6.91 33.99 -8.08
C LEU A 624 -7.37 32.78 -7.26
N PRO A 625 -7.20 32.80 -5.92
CA PRO A 625 -7.72 31.75 -5.04
C PRO A 625 -9.25 31.54 -5.19
N PRO A 626 -9.77 30.30 -5.06
CA PRO A 626 -9.02 29.06 -4.87
C PRO A 626 -8.39 28.64 -6.21
N TYR A 627 -7.07 28.49 -6.22
CA TYR A 627 -6.35 28.16 -7.44
C TYR A 627 -6.90 26.87 -8.03
N ALA A 628 -7.25 26.91 -9.32
CA ALA A 628 -7.84 25.77 -10.05
C ALA A 628 -6.86 24.59 -10.24
N PHE A 629 -5.66 24.71 -9.69
CA PHE A 629 -4.54 23.82 -9.95
C PHE A 629 -4.69 22.42 -9.37
N GLY A 630 -5.43 22.29 -8.27
CA GLY A 630 -5.65 21.02 -7.58
C GLY A 630 -4.36 20.37 -7.10
N ASP A 631 -4.49 19.56 -6.06
CA ASP A 631 -3.46 18.63 -5.59
C ASP A 631 -3.69 17.24 -6.18
N VAL A 632 -2.64 16.41 -6.16
CA VAL A 632 -2.68 15.00 -6.57
C VAL A 632 -2.11 14.09 -5.51
N ALA A 633 -2.58 12.86 -5.47
CA ALA A 633 -1.96 11.81 -4.69
C ALA A 633 -2.12 10.47 -5.39
N ILE A 634 -1.10 9.61 -5.31
CA ILE A 634 -1.14 8.25 -5.81
C ILE A 634 -1.03 7.25 -4.67
N GLN A 635 -1.71 6.12 -4.79
CA GLN A 635 -1.46 5.00 -3.88
C GLN A 635 0.04 4.59 -3.89
N PRO A 636 0.56 4.08 -2.76
CA PRO A 636 1.95 3.70 -2.49
C PRO A 636 2.73 2.90 -3.53
#